data_AF-C6J3U3-F1
#
_entry.id   AF-C6J3U3-F1
#
_cell.length_a   1.000
_cell.length_b   1.000
_cell.length_c   1.000
_cell.angle_alpha   90.00
_cell.angle_beta   90.00
_cell.angle_gamma   90.00
#
_symmetry.space_group_name_H-M   'P 1'
#
loop_
_entity.id
_entity.type
_entity.pdbx_description
1 polymer ?
#
loop_
_entity_poly.entity_id
_entity_poly.type
_entity_poly.pdbx_seq_one_letter_code
_entity_poly.pdbx_strand_id
1 'polypeptide(L)'
;MENPAYRGNSDKITEKSSLIFISSDNEKQIRVYIALILGKEAAPLDQQRILTVKELNRYIRMKLESDQVLTDVWIRGEISNFTHHSSGHMYFTLKDADSRIKSIMFASYNQRLPFRPKEGTRVIARGNVSVYERDGQYQFYVTHMQPDGVGSLYLAFEQLKQKLEAEGLFAPGRKRPLPRFPKTIGVVTSPTGAAVRDILTTLGRRYPQAAVILYPVLVQGKGAAPSIVKAIRTLNAMGEADVLIVGRGGGSLEELWAFNEEQVARAIYESAIPVISAVGHETDFTIADFVADLRAATPTAAAELAVPHTAELRALL
;
A
#
# COMPACT_ATOMS: atom_id res chain seq x y z
N MET A 1 -1.92 -29.31 94.81
CA MET A 1 -0.57 -28.77 95.01
C MET A 1 -0.15 -28.21 93.65
N GLU A 2 -0.12 -26.92 93.29
CA GLU A 2 -0.33 -25.58 93.86
C GLU A 2 -1.01 -24.78 92.70
N ASN A 3 -2.23 -24.23 92.76
CA ASN A 3 -2.68 -22.89 93.22
C ASN A 3 -1.66 -21.72 93.08
N PRO A 4 -2.08 -20.44 93.00
CA PRO A 4 -3.09 -19.75 92.16
C PRO A 4 -2.62 -18.34 91.70
N ALA A 5 -3.34 -17.69 90.76
CA ALA A 5 -3.63 -16.24 90.81
C ALA A 5 -4.60 -15.88 89.66
N TYR A 6 -5.90 -15.78 89.90
CA TYR A 6 -6.66 -14.60 90.37
C TYR A 6 -7.10 -13.62 89.27
N ARG A 7 -8.43 -13.61 89.07
CA ARG A 7 -9.36 -12.47 88.87
C ARG A 7 -8.97 -11.42 87.82
N GLY A 8 -9.81 -11.03 86.87
CA GLY A 8 -11.26 -11.01 86.85
C GLY A 8 -11.73 -9.65 86.32
N ASN A 9 -12.90 -9.67 85.70
CA ASN A 9 -13.84 -8.57 85.54
C ASN A 9 -13.68 -7.53 84.42
N SER A 10 -14.87 -7.14 83.99
CA SER A 10 -15.33 -6.34 82.88
C SER A 10 -15.16 -4.82 83.05
N ASP A 11 -15.31 -4.15 81.91
CA ASP A 11 -15.78 -2.77 81.68
C ASP A 11 -15.04 -1.59 82.34
N LYS A 12 -14.45 -0.73 81.51
CA LYS A 12 -14.94 0.65 81.23
C LYS A 12 -13.85 1.51 80.56
N ILE A 13 -14.21 2.01 79.36
CA ILE A 13 -14.18 3.41 78.90
C ILE A 13 -13.01 4.27 79.41
N THR A 14 -12.16 4.78 78.51
CA THR A 14 -12.09 6.24 78.29
C THR A 14 -11.37 6.58 76.99
N GLU A 15 -12.09 7.24 76.07
CA GLU A 15 -11.52 8.13 75.08
C GLU A 15 -10.65 9.18 75.78
N LYS A 16 -9.41 9.31 75.34
CA LYS A 16 -8.68 10.58 75.42
C LYS A 16 -8.19 10.92 74.02
N SER A 17 -8.97 11.77 73.37
CA SER A 17 -8.63 12.47 72.14
C SER A 17 -7.47 13.42 72.41
N SER A 18 -6.24 12.97 72.16
CA SER A 18 -5.11 13.86 71.90
C SER A 18 -5.00 14.05 70.39
N LEU A 19 -5.59 15.14 69.89
CA LEU A 19 -5.36 15.61 68.52
C LEU A 19 -3.89 16.01 68.38
N ILE A 20 -3.12 15.20 67.66
CA ILE A 20 -1.79 15.56 67.20
C ILE A 20 -1.96 16.12 65.78
N PHE A 21 -1.71 17.42 65.61
CA PHE A 21 -1.58 18.02 64.28
C PHE A 21 -0.21 17.62 63.71
N ILE A 22 -0.20 16.85 62.62
CA ILE A 22 1.03 16.49 61.89
C ILE A 22 0.80 16.80 60.41
N SER A 23 1.76 17.49 59.80
CA SER A 23 1.74 17.94 58.40
C SER A 23 1.51 16.80 57.40
N SER A 24 0.96 17.15 56.24
CA SER A 24 0.42 16.30 55.17
C SER A 24 1.34 15.25 54.51
N ASP A 25 2.53 14.99 55.04
CA ASP A 25 3.47 14.01 54.48
C ASP A 25 3.43 12.63 55.17
N ASN A 26 2.54 12.41 56.15
CA ASN A 26 2.60 11.21 56.99
C ASN A 26 1.36 10.29 57.00
N GLU A 27 0.44 10.42 56.05
CA GLU A 27 -0.70 9.49 55.92
C GLU A 27 -0.28 8.01 55.70
N LYS A 28 0.89 7.77 55.07
CA LYS A 28 1.41 6.41 54.83
C LYS A 28 1.95 5.73 56.10
N GLN A 29 2.57 6.47 57.02
CA GLN A 29 3.08 5.89 58.27
C GLN A 29 1.96 5.53 59.25
N ILE A 30 0.85 6.27 59.22
CA ILE A 30 -0.28 6.06 60.14
C ILE A 30 -1.08 4.78 59.77
N ARG A 31 -1.23 4.46 58.47
CA ARG A 31 -1.89 3.21 58.03
C ARG A 31 -1.14 1.96 58.47
N VAL A 32 0.19 2.02 58.56
CA VAL A 32 1.03 0.89 58.98
C VAL A 32 0.88 0.61 60.48
N TYR A 33 0.80 1.66 61.31
CA TYR A 33 0.64 1.50 62.75
C TYR A 33 -0.78 1.04 63.17
N ILE A 34 -1.82 1.51 62.48
CA ILE A 34 -3.21 1.07 62.75
C ILE A 34 -3.43 -0.39 62.32
N ALA A 35 -2.75 -0.85 61.25
CA ALA A 35 -2.84 -2.25 60.80
C ALA A 35 -2.15 -3.24 61.77
N LEU A 36 -1.05 -2.84 62.41
CA LEU A 36 -0.34 -3.69 63.38
C LEU A 36 -1.16 -3.94 64.67
N ILE A 37 -2.01 -2.99 65.08
CA ILE A 37 -2.85 -3.09 66.29
C ILE A 37 -4.10 -3.98 66.04
N LEU A 38 -4.53 -4.14 64.78
CA LEU A 38 -5.79 -4.83 64.42
C LEU A 38 -5.62 -6.29 63.99
N GLY A 39 -4.43 -6.89 64.09
CA GLY A 39 -4.23 -8.33 63.89
C GLY A 39 -4.64 -8.87 62.51
N LYS A 40 -4.70 -8.02 61.49
CA LYS A 40 -4.87 -8.45 60.10
C LYS A 40 -3.50 -8.46 59.44
N GLU A 41 -3.03 -9.66 59.09
CA GLU A 41 -1.83 -9.83 58.28
C GLU A 41 -1.90 -8.92 57.05
N ALA A 42 -0.92 -8.02 56.94
CA ALA A 42 -0.70 -7.27 55.73
C ALA A 42 -0.26 -8.27 54.64
N ALA A 43 -1.01 -8.33 53.54
CA ALA A 43 -0.59 -9.07 52.35
C ALA A 43 0.80 -8.57 51.93
N PRO A 44 1.78 -9.45 51.69
CA PRO A 44 3.13 -9.04 51.40
C PRO A 44 3.19 -8.24 50.10
N LEU A 45 4.00 -7.18 50.11
CA LEU A 45 4.31 -6.30 48.99
C LEU A 45 4.84 -7.12 47.80
N ASP A 46 4.12 -7.00 46.69
CA ASP A 46 4.41 -7.37 45.29
C ASP A 46 5.83 -7.92 45.02
N GLN A 47 5.94 -9.25 44.90
CA GLN A 47 7.10 -9.87 44.27
C GLN A 47 7.08 -9.47 42.79
N GLN A 48 7.98 -8.57 42.38
CA GLN A 48 8.26 -8.35 40.95
C GLN A 48 8.41 -9.71 40.27
N ARG A 49 7.56 -9.99 39.28
CA ARG A 49 7.57 -11.25 38.54
C ARG A 49 8.84 -11.32 37.68
N ILE A 50 9.93 -11.87 38.23
CA ILE A 50 11.19 -12.09 37.52
C ILE A 50 11.02 -13.29 36.58
N LEU A 51 11.15 -13.04 35.27
CA LEU A 51 11.10 -14.09 34.24
C LEU A 51 12.51 -14.54 33.86
N THR A 52 12.69 -15.83 33.62
CA THR A 52 13.86 -16.35 32.91
C THR A 52 13.85 -15.90 31.44
N VAL A 53 15.01 -15.90 30.79
CA VAL A 53 15.12 -15.58 29.34
C VAL A 53 14.22 -16.49 28.49
N LYS A 54 14.12 -17.77 28.85
CA LYS A 54 13.23 -18.72 28.17
C LYS A 54 11.75 -18.35 28.33
N GLU A 55 11.33 -17.97 29.53
CA GLU A 55 9.97 -17.53 29.78
C GLU A 55 9.64 -16.23 29.04
N LEU A 56 10.60 -15.30 28.97
CA LEU A 56 10.45 -14.08 28.18
C LEU A 56 10.28 -14.38 26.68
N ASN A 57 11.16 -15.18 26.09
CA ASN A 57 11.07 -15.53 24.66
C ASN A 57 9.77 -16.26 24.33
N ARG A 58 9.36 -17.19 25.21
CA ARG A 58 8.08 -17.90 25.08
C ARG A 58 6.90 -16.94 25.17
N TYR A 59 6.95 -15.97 26.08
CA TYR A 59 5.89 -14.98 26.24
C TYR A 59 5.75 -14.09 24.99
N ILE A 60 6.87 -13.60 24.43
CA ILE A 60 6.87 -12.81 23.19
C ILE A 60 6.31 -13.63 22.03
N ARG A 61 6.75 -14.88 21.90
CA ARG A 61 6.24 -15.80 20.88
C ARG A 61 4.72 -15.95 20.96
N MET A 62 4.19 -16.22 22.16
CA MET A 62 2.74 -16.34 22.37
C MET A 62 1.99 -15.07 21.98
N LYS A 63 2.57 -13.89 22.22
CA LYS A 63 1.98 -12.62 21.81
C LYS A 63 1.93 -12.47 20.28
N LEU A 64 3.03 -12.75 19.58
CA LEU A 64 3.06 -12.69 18.12
C LEU A 64 2.14 -13.73 17.47
N GLU A 65 2.10 -14.95 18.01
CA GLU A 65 1.24 -16.02 17.49
C GLU A 65 -0.26 -15.81 17.82
N SER A 66 -0.59 -14.95 18.78
CA SER A 66 -1.97 -14.56 19.07
C SER A 66 -2.48 -13.42 18.18
N ASP A 67 -1.60 -12.74 17.46
CA ASP A 67 -1.95 -11.63 16.58
C ASP A 67 -2.39 -12.16 15.21
N GLN A 68 -3.65 -11.90 14.84
CA GLN A 68 -4.24 -12.41 13.60
C GLN A 68 -3.50 -11.94 12.35
N VAL A 69 -2.97 -10.71 12.34
CA VAL A 69 -2.24 -10.16 11.20
C VAL A 69 -0.90 -10.90 11.05
N LEU A 70 -0.20 -11.14 12.15
CA LEU A 70 1.12 -11.76 12.12
C LEU A 70 1.09 -13.27 11.85
N THR A 71 -0.05 -13.93 12.08
CA THR A 71 -0.22 -15.36 11.75
C THR A 71 -0.35 -15.63 10.25
N ASP A 72 -0.73 -14.63 9.44
CA ASP A 72 -0.87 -14.76 8.00
C ASP A 72 -0.67 -13.42 7.27
N VAL A 73 0.60 -13.06 7.05
CA VAL A 73 1.01 -11.78 6.48
C VAL A 73 1.68 -11.97 5.12
N TRP A 74 1.48 -11.00 4.23
CA TRP A 74 2.20 -10.85 2.98
C TRP A 74 3.25 -9.76 3.09
N ILE A 75 4.49 -10.08 2.75
CA ILE A 75 5.63 -9.17 2.80
C ILE A 75 6.24 -9.08 1.40
N ARG A 76 6.41 -7.86 0.91
CA ARG A 76 7.23 -7.57 -0.28
C ARG A 76 8.66 -7.28 0.16
N GLY A 77 9.64 -7.85 -0.52
CA GLY A 77 11.04 -7.54 -0.25
C GLY A 77 11.99 -8.15 -1.27
N GLU A 78 13.23 -7.68 -1.25
CA GLU A 78 14.34 -8.28 -1.99
C GLU A 78 15.01 -9.37 -1.15
N ILE A 79 15.28 -10.52 -1.76
CA ILE A 79 16.03 -11.61 -1.14
C ILE A 79 17.51 -11.22 -1.05
N SER A 80 18.07 -11.37 0.15
CA SER A 80 19.50 -11.30 0.39
C SER A 80 19.99 -12.40 1.33
N ASN A 81 21.31 -12.64 1.38
CA ASN A 81 21.93 -13.70 2.18
C ASN A 81 21.29 -15.09 1.97
N PHE A 82 20.96 -15.42 0.72
CA PHE A 82 20.23 -16.64 0.38
C PHE A 82 21.11 -17.89 0.55
N THR A 83 20.61 -18.87 1.30
CA THR A 83 21.24 -20.18 1.50
C THR A 83 20.19 -21.28 1.32
N HIS A 84 20.45 -22.22 0.40
CA HIS A 84 19.67 -23.46 0.29
C HIS A 84 20.43 -24.59 0.98
N HIS A 85 19.95 -24.98 2.17
CA HIS A 85 20.63 -25.96 3.02
C HIS A 85 20.42 -27.40 2.51
N SER A 86 21.31 -28.32 2.87
CA SER A 86 21.25 -29.74 2.47
C SER A 86 19.99 -30.46 2.96
N SER A 87 19.37 -29.99 4.05
CA SER A 87 18.06 -30.44 4.54
C SER A 87 16.88 -30.02 3.63
N GLY A 88 17.17 -29.27 2.57
CA GLY A 88 16.19 -28.72 1.65
C GLY A 88 15.56 -27.42 2.13
N HIS A 89 15.82 -26.92 3.34
CA HIS A 89 15.30 -25.64 3.81
C HIS A 89 16.02 -24.45 3.16
N MET A 90 15.29 -23.38 2.89
CA MET A 90 15.86 -22.11 2.42
C MET A 90 15.90 -21.12 3.57
N TYR A 91 17.06 -20.52 3.77
CA TYR A 91 17.28 -19.42 4.71
C TYR A 91 17.67 -18.18 3.92
N PHE A 92 17.05 -17.05 4.22
CA PHE A 92 17.33 -15.79 3.54
C PHE A 92 16.90 -14.61 4.40
N THR A 93 17.23 -13.41 3.97
CA THR A 93 16.73 -12.17 4.53
C THR A 93 15.85 -11.48 3.50
N LEU A 94 14.63 -11.09 3.88
CA LEU A 94 13.86 -10.14 3.09
C LEU A 94 14.21 -8.73 3.56
N LYS A 95 14.53 -7.84 2.62
CA LYS A 95 14.86 -6.44 2.89
C LYS A 95 14.08 -5.49 1.99
N ASP A 96 13.88 -4.28 2.48
CA ASP A 96 13.50 -3.10 1.69
C ASP A 96 14.61 -2.04 1.80
N ALA A 97 14.29 -0.75 1.61
CA ALA A 97 15.26 0.34 1.66
C ALA A 97 15.86 0.54 3.07
N ASP A 98 15.05 0.37 4.11
CA ASP A 98 15.37 0.81 5.48
C ASP A 98 15.30 -0.31 6.51
N SER A 99 14.78 -1.48 6.13
CA SER A 99 14.46 -2.57 7.05
C SER A 99 14.74 -3.95 6.46
N ARG A 100 14.86 -4.93 7.37
CA ARG A 100 15.11 -6.33 7.02
C ARG A 100 14.54 -7.29 8.05
N ILE A 101 14.20 -8.49 7.60
CA ILE A 101 13.73 -9.59 8.44
C ILE A 101 14.36 -10.92 7.99
N LYS A 102 14.79 -11.73 8.95
CA LYS A 102 15.25 -13.10 8.68
C LYS A 102 14.06 -13.97 8.34
N SER A 103 14.23 -14.78 7.30
CA SER A 103 13.17 -15.57 6.71
C SER A 103 13.61 -17.01 6.50
N ILE A 104 12.70 -17.94 6.76
CA ILE A 104 12.90 -19.38 6.55
C ILE A 104 11.76 -19.91 5.71
N MET A 105 12.08 -20.73 4.71
CA MET A 105 11.10 -21.54 4.00
C MET A 105 11.45 -23.01 4.14
N PHE A 106 10.59 -23.78 4.82
CA PHE A 106 10.80 -25.21 5.01
C PHE A 106 10.71 -25.98 3.69
N ALA A 107 11.37 -27.15 3.67
CA ALA A 107 11.48 -27.99 2.48
C ALA A 107 10.12 -28.38 1.89
N SER A 108 9.13 -28.65 2.76
CA SER A 108 7.76 -28.99 2.38
C SER A 108 7.07 -27.90 1.55
N TYR A 109 7.41 -26.62 1.78
CA TYR A 109 6.84 -25.49 1.05
C TYR A 109 7.63 -25.17 -0.21
N ASN A 110 8.97 -25.18 -0.16
CA ASN A 110 9.75 -24.78 -1.33
C ASN A 110 9.69 -25.78 -2.50
N GLN A 111 9.43 -27.07 -2.24
CA GLN A 111 9.20 -28.06 -3.30
C GLN A 111 8.02 -27.72 -4.22
N ARG A 112 7.08 -26.88 -3.72
CA ARG A 112 5.88 -26.44 -4.45
C ARG A 112 6.05 -25.08 -5.13
N LEU A 113 7.23 -24.46 -5.03
CA LEU A 113 7.45 -23.18 -5.67
C LEU A 113 7.54 -23.33 -7.19
N PRO A 114 6.81 -22.49 -7.95
CA PRO A 114 6.86 -22.50 -9.41
C PRO A 114 8.17 -21.89 -9.97
N PHE A 115 9.05 -21.38 -9.11
CA PHE A 115 10.31 -20.75 -9.49
C PHE A 115 11.41 -21.05 -8.47
N ARG A 116 12.66 -20.75 -8.83
CA ARG A 116 13.82 -20.90 -7.94
C ARG A 116 14.24 -19.51 -7.40
N PRO A 117 14.04 -19.23 -6.11
CA PRO A 117 14.52 -17.99 -5.49
C PRO A 117 16.05 -17.88 -5.56
N LYS A 118 16.57 -16.66 -5.69
CA LYS A 118 18.01 -16.35 -5.73
C LYS A 118 18.28 -15.01 -5.05
N GLU A 119 19.54 -14.78 -4.70
CA GLU A 119 20.04 -13.49 -4.24
C GLU A 119 19.60 -12.35 -5.18
N GLY A 120 19.15 -11.22 -4.62
CA GLY A 120 18.67 -10.05 -5.37
C GLY A 120 17.26 -10.18 -5.96
N THR A 121 16.62 -11.35 -5.85
CA THR A 121 15.26 -11.52 -6.39
C THR A 121 14.25 -10.76 -5.53
N ARG A 122 13.45 -9.89 -6.12
CA ARG A 122 12.29 -9.28 -5.44
C ARG A 122 11.13 -10.26 -5.44
N VAL A 123 10.50 -10.42 -4.29
CA VAL A 123 9.42 -11.38 -4.07
C VAL A 123 8.31 -10.78 -3.23
N ILE A 124 7.11 -11.32 -3.41
CA ILE A 124 6.03 -11.20 -2.44
C ILE A 124 5.90 -12.57 -1.77
N ALA A 125 6.06 -12.60 -0.46
CA ALA A 125 6.07 -13.82 0.34
C ALA A 125 4.95 -13.79 1.38
N ARG A 126 4.22 -14.91 1.52
CA ARG A 126 3.18 -15.12 2.54
C ARG A 126 3.72 -16.05 3.62
N GLY A 127 3.35 -15.79 4.87
CA GLY A 127 3.76 -16.63 5.99
C GLY A 127 3.33 -16.07 7.33
N ASN A 128 3.93 -16.58 8.39
CA ASN A 128 3.70 -16.09 9.74
C ASN A 128 4.99 -15.54 10.37
N VAL A 129 4.85 -14.54 11.24
CA VAL A 129 5.95 -14.01 12.05
C VAL A 129 5.92 -14.67 13.42
N SER A 130 7.03 -15.24 13.86
CA SER A 130 7.16 -15.86 15.19
C SER A 130 8.59 -15.68 15.72
N VAL A 131 8.90 -16.11 16.94
CA VAL A 131 10.28 -16.07 17.46
C VAL A 131 10.90 -17.45 17.54
N TYR A 132 12.15 -17.53 17.11
CA TYR A 132 13.00 -18.68 17.35
C TYR A 132 13.48 -18.66 18.80
N GLU A 133 12.74 -19.36 19.66
CA GLU A 133 12.86 -19.27 21.12
C GLU A 133 14.28 -19.48 21.65
N ARG A 134 15.07 -20.35 21.01
CA ARG A 134 16.44 -20.64 21.43
C ARG A 134 17.32 -19.38 21.40
N ASP A 135 17.15 -18.55 20.38
CA ASP A 135 18.01 -17.39 20.13
C ASP A 135 17.28 -16.05 20.39
N GLY A 136 15.97 -16.09 20.71
CA GLY A 136 15.15 -14.90 20.94
C GLY A 136 14.97 -14.01 19.69
N GLN A 137 15.17 -14.56 18.50
CA GLN A 137 15.10 -13.81 17.24
C GLN A 137 13.72 -13.93 16.61
N TYR A 138 13.07 -12.81 16.29
CA TYR A 138 11.86 -12.85 15.46
C TYR A 138 12.22 -13.20 14.02
N GLN A 139 11.40 -14.02 13.37
CA GLN A 139 11.62 -14.55 12.03
C GLN A 139 10.31 -14.67 11.27
N PHE A 140 10.41 -14.60 9.95
CA PHE A 140 9.30 -14.82 9.03
C PHE A 140 9.36 -16.24 8.45
N TYR A 141 8.35 -17.04 8.76
CA TYR A 141 8.21 -18.41 8.28
C TYR A 141 7.38 -18.42 7.02
N VAL A 142 8.06 -18.46 5.87
CA VAL A 142 7.47 -18.35 4.54
C VAL A 142 6.82 -19.67 4.16
N THR A 143 5.54 -19.60 3.78
CA THR A 143 4.75 -20.74 3.31
C THR A 143 4.42 -20.63 1.81
N HIS A 144 4.41 -19.41 1.28
CA HIS A 144 4.23 -19.14 -0.16
C HIS A 144 5.15 -18.00 -0.60
N MET A 145 5.61 -18.05 -1.85
CA MET A 145 6.45 -17.00 -2.43
C MET A 145 6.17 -16.91 -3.92
N GLN A 146 6.15 -15.69 -4.45
CA GLN A 146 6.08 -15.42 -5.87
C GLN A 146 7.05 -14.28 -6.25
N PRO A 147 7.59 -14.26 -7.48
CA PRO A 147 8.35 -13.12 -7.97
C PRO A 147 7.53 -11.84 -7.89
N ASP A 148 8.14 -10.76 -7.42
CA ASP A 148 7.55 -9.42 -7.44
C ASP A 148 7.80 -8.81 -8.83
N GLY A 149 6.96 -9.21 -9.79
CA GLY A 149 7.04 -8.81 -11.21
C GLY A 149 7.00 -7.30 -11.45
N VAL A 150 6.58 -6.54 -10.44
CA VAL A 150 6.61 -5.08 -10.40
C VAL A 150 8.05 -4.55 -10.58
N GLY A 151 9.07 -5.23 -10.05
CA GLY A 151 10.46 -4.76 -10.16
C GLY A 151 10.99 -4.74 -11.60
N SER A 152 10.69 -5.77 -12.40
CA SER A 152 11.08 -5.82 -13.82
C SER A 152 10.31 -4.81 -14.67
N LEU A 153 9.01 -4.62 -14.39
CA LEU A 153 8.19 -3.63 -15.09
C LEU A 153 8.64 -2.22 -14.73
N TYR A 154 8.89 -1.94 -13.46
CA TYR A 154 9.40 -0.63 -13.03
C TYR A 154 10.77 -0.32 -13.67
N LEU A 155 11.69 -1.30 -13.70
CA LEU A 155 12.98 -1.12 -14.36
C LEU A 155 12.82 -0.85 -15.87
N ALA A 156 11.97 -1.62 -16.55
CA ALA A 156 11.69 -1.43 -17.98
C ALA A 156 11.05 -0.06 -18.25
N PHE A 157 10.16 0.39 -17.36
CA PHE A 157 9.53 1.71 -17.42
C PHE A 157 10.57 2.82 -17.28
N GLU A 158 11.42 2.78 -16.26
CA GLU A 158 12.46 3.80 -16.04
C GLU A 158 13.47 3.83 -17.20
N GLN A 159 13.89 2.66 -17.72
CA GLN A 159 14.78 2.58 -18.88
C GLN A 159 14.14 3.22 -20.13
N LEU A 160 12.88 2.89 -20.41
CA LEU A 160 12.19 3.45 -21.57
C LEU A 160 11.92 4.95 -21.40
N LYS A 161 11.54 5.38 -20.20
CA LYS A 161 11.35 6.80 -19.87
C LYS A 161 12.61 7.59 -20.15
N GLN A 162 13.77 7.16 -19.61
CA GLN A 162 15.05 7.82 -19.85
C GLN A 162 15.41 7.87 -21.34
N LYS A 163 15.21 6.76 -22.07
CA LYS A 163 15.44 6.70 -23.52
C LYS A 163 14.61 7.74 -24.27
N LEU A 164 13.30 7.76 -24.05
CA LEU A 164 12.39 8.65 -24.78
C LEU A 164 12.51 10.12 -24.35
N GLU A 165 12.89 10.37 -23.10
CA GLU A 165 13.25 11.70 -22.62
C GLU A 165 14.51 12.23 -23.32
N ALA A 166 15.55 11.41 -23.45
CA ALA A 166 16.77 11.76 -24.18
C ALA A 166 16.51 11.99 -25.68
N GLU A 167 15.56 11.28 -26.28
CA GLU A 167 15.08 11.52 -27.65
C GLU A 167 14.19 12.78 -27.76
N GLY A 168 13.79 13.40 -26.65
CA GLY A 168 13.00 14.63 -26.62
C GLY A 168 11.49 14.46 -26.76
N LEU A 169 10.96 13.23 -26.65
CA LEU A 169 9.52 12.97 -26.86
C LEU A 169 8.62 13.67 -25.81
N PHE A 170 9.18 13.99 -24.64
CA PHE A 170 8.48 14.62 -23.53
C PHE A 170 8.63 16.14 -23.50
N ALA A 171 9.33 16.74 -24.48
CA ALA A 171 9.66 18.16 -24.49
C ALA A 171 8.40 19.04 -24.37
N PRO A 172 8.33 19.99 -23.40
CA PRO A 172 7.15 20.83 -23.21
C PRO A 172 6.76 21.64 -24.45
N GLY A 173 7.74 22.13 -25.22
CA GLY A 173 7.50 22.90 -26.45
C GLY A 173 6.83 22.12 -27.58
N ARG A 174 6.74 20.80 -27.48
CA ARG A 174 6.08 19.92 -28.44
C ARG A 174 4.60 19.67 -28.08
N LYS A 175 4.20 19.91 -26.83
CA LYS A 175 2.82 19.73 -26.37
C LYS A 175 1.95 20.86 -26.92
N ARG A 176 0.90 20.49 -27.65
CA ARG A 176 -0.01 21.43 -28.32
C ARG A 176 -1.16 21.83 -27.40
N PRO A 177 -1.65 23.08 -27.50
CA PRO A 177 -2.87 23.48 -26.81
C PRO A 177 -4.07 22.69 -27.36
N LEU A 178 -5.03 22.41 -26.49
CA LEU A 178 -6.29 21.79 -26.90
C LEU A 178 -7.18 22.81 -27.65
N PRO A 179 -7.96 22.38 -28.65
CA PRO A 179 -8.96 23.23 -29.28
C PRO A 179 -9.98 23.69 -28.24
N ARG A 180 -10.26 25.00 -28.17
CA ARG A 180 -11.19 25.56 -27.18
C ARG A 180 -12.64 25.11 -27.40
N PHE A 181 -13.03 24.86 -28.65
CA PHE A 181 -14.38 24.46 -29.06
C PHE A 181 -14.28 23.31 -30.07
N PRO A 182 -13.94 22.08 -29.64
CA PRO A 182 -13.84 20.95 -30.57
C PRO A 182 -15.22 20.63 -31.15
N LYS A 183 -15.30 20.39 -32.45
CA LYS A 183 -16.50 19.89 -33.12
C LYS A 183 -16.60 18.38 -32.95
N THR A 184 -15.48 17.69 -32.96
CA THR A 184 -15.43 16.23 -32.88
C THR A 184 -14.34 15.77 -31.92
N ILE A 185 -14.70 14.84 -31.03
CA ILE A 185 -13.79 14.25 -30.04
C ILE A 185 -13.61 12.77 -30.38
N GLY A 186 -12.36 12.36 -30.62
CA GLY A 186 -12.01 10.95 -30.79
C GLY A 186 -11.76 10.30 -29.44
N VAL A 187 -12.37 9.16 -29.16
CA VAL A 187 -12.20 8.42 -27.90
C VAL A 187 -11.61 7.04 -28.21
N VAL A 188 -10.41 6.78 -27.69
CA VAL A 188 -9.69 5.51 -27.83
C VAL A 188 -9.66 4.83 -26.47
N THR A 189 -10.61 3.92 -26.25
CA THR A 189 -10.73 3.15 -25.01
C THR A 189 -11.52 1.85 -25.23
N SER A 190 -11.71 1.07 -24.18
CA SER A 190 -12.54 -0.14 -24.22
C SER A 190 -13.99 0.19 -24.60
N PRO A 191 -14.67 -0.62 -25.45
CA PRO A 191 -16.09 -0.41 -25.77
C PRO A 191 -17.01 -0.58 -24.56
N THR A 192 -16.52 -1.21 -23.49
CA THR A 192 -17.27 -1.49 -22.27
C THR A 192 -16.49 -1.05 -21.04
N GLY A 193 -17.20 -0.81 -19.94
CA GLY A 193 -16.61 -0.45 -18.65
C GLY A 193 -16.96 0.96 -18.18
N ALA A 194 -16.43 1.35 -17.02
CA ALA A 194 -16.69 2.67 -16.43
C ALA A 194 -16.10 3.80 -17.28
N ALA A 195 -14.83 3.69 -17.71
CA ALA A 195 -14.13 4.76 -18.42
C ALA A 195 -14.87 5.31 -19.64
N VAL A 196 -15.36 4.45 -20.54
CA VAL A 196 -16.12 4.89 -21.72
C VAL A 196 -17.44 5.56 -21.32
N ARG A 197 -18.14 5.03 -20.31
CA ARG A 197 -19.38 5.63 -19.80
C ARG A 197 -19.11 6.99 -19.18
N ASP A 198 -18.08 7.10 -18.35
CA ASP A 198 -17.70 8.34 -17.69
C ASP A 198 -17.36 9.43 -18.70
N ILE A 199 -16.62 9.09 -19.77
CA ILE A 199 -16.30 10.02 -20.86
C ILE A 199 -17.59 10.46 -21.57
N LEU A 200 -18.38 9.51 -22.07
CA LEU A 200 -19.58 9.81 -22.88
C LEU A 200 -20.63 10.59 -22.08
N THR A 201 -20.89 10.21 -20.83
CA THR A 201 -21.82 10.91 -19.94
C THR A 201 -21.35 12.34 -19.65
N THR A 202 -20.05 12.53 -19.40
CA THR A 202 -19.49 13.85 -19.11
C THR A 202 -19.57 14.76 -20.33
N LEU A 203 -19.18 14.27 -21.50
CA LEU A 203 -19.26 15.01 -22.76
C LEU A 203 -20.71 15.38 -23.11
N GLY A 204 -21.63 14.42 -23.04
CA GLY A 204 -23.04 14.66 -23.32
C GLY A 204 -23.69 15.66 -22.36
N ARG A 205 -23.27 15.70 -21.10
CA ARG A 205 -23.77 16.67 -20.11
C ARG A 205 -23.17 18.07 -20.31
N ARG A 206 -21.85 18.16 -20.54
CA ARG A 206 -21.12 19.45 -20.58
C ARG A 206 -21.19 20.15 -21.92
N TYR A 207 -21.12 19.39 -23.02
CA TYR A 207 -20.94 19.93 -24.36
C TYR A 207 -21.60 19.02 -25.43
N PRO A 208 -22.94 18.87 -25.41
CA PRO A 208 -23.68 17.93 -26.27
C PRO A 208 -23.58 18.23 -27.78
N GLN A 209 -23.09 19.41 -28.16
CA GLN A 209 -22.91 19.80 -29.56
C GLN A 209 -21.66 19.21 -30.22
N ALA A 210 -20.71 18.68 -29.44
CA ALA A 210 -19.57 17.95 -30.01
C ALA A 210 -19.99 16.53 -30.42
N ALA A 211 -19.60 16.13 -31.63
CA ALA A 211 -19.66 14.74 -32.06
C ALA A 211 -18.60 13.92 -31.31
N VAL A 212 -18.90 12.66 -31.02
CA VAL A 212 -17.96 11.72 -30.40
C VAL A 212 -17.75 10.52 -31.29
N ILE A 213 -16.50 10.27 -31.68
CA ILE A 213 -16.09 9.08 -32.44
C ILE A 213 -15.40 8.12 -31.46
N LEU A 214 -16.09 7.06 -31.06
CA LEU A 214 -15.50 6.00 -30.25
C LEU A 214 -14.80 4.99 -31.17
N TYR A 215 -13.47 4.86 -31.03
CA TYR A 215 -12.70 3.77 -31.61
C TYR A 215 -12.40 2.72 -30.53
N PRO A 216 -13.11 1.58 -30.52
CA PRO A 216 -12.95 0.58 -29.47
C PRO A 216 -11.61 -0.14 -29.58
N VAL A 217 -10.89 -0.25 -28.46
CA VAL A 217 -9.59 -0.93 -28.40
C VAL A 217 -9.48 -1.89 -27.22
N LEU A 218 -8.56 -2.84 -27.33
CA LEU A 218 -8.07 -3.56 -26.17
C LEU A 218 -7.22 -2.59 -25.32
N VAL A 219 -7.50 -2.52 -24.02
CA VAL A 219 -6.82 -1.63 -23.07
C VAL A 219 -5.93 -2.37 -22.07
N GLN A 220 -5.83 -3.70 -22.21
CA GLN A 220 -4.96 -4.57 -21.40
C GLN A 220 -4.60 -5.86 -22.15
N GLY A 221 -3.51 -6.50 -21.73
CA GLY A 221 -2.99 -7.72 -22.34
C GLY A 221 -2.17 -7.48 -23.60
N LYS A 222 -1.58 -8.56 -24.15
CA LYS A 222 -0.57 -8.49 -25.23
C LYS A 222 -1.05 -7.79 -26.52
N GLY A 223 -2.35 -7.85 -26.81
CA GLY A 223 -2.95 -7.21 -28.00
C GLY A 223 -3.29 -5.73 -27.84
N ALA A 224 -3.17 -5.17 -26.64
CA ALA A 224 -3.63 -3.81 -26.35
C ALA A 224 -2.80 -2.72 -27.03
N ALA A 225 -1.47 -2.76 -26.90
CA ALA A 225 -0.61 -1.74 -27.49
C ALA A 225 -0.76 -1.65 -29.03
N PRO A 226 -0.73 -2.75 -29.81
CA PRO A 226 -1.02 -2.69 -31.25
C PRO A 226 -2.43 -2.16 -31.56
N SER A 227 -3.43 -2.49 -30.74
CA SER A 227 -4.80 -2.00 -30.89
C SER A 227 -4.89 -0.49 -30.70
N ILE A 228 -4.23 0.06 -29.68
CA ILE A 228 -4.18 1.49 -29.38
C ILE A 228 -3.46 2.24 -30.50
N VAL A 229 -2.29 1.75 -30.94
CA VAL A 229 -1.52 2.33 -32.05
C VAL A 229 -2.36 2.40 -33.32
N LYS A 230 -3.06 1.31 -33.66
CA LYS A 230 -3.95 1.27 -34.82
C LYS A 230 -5.03 2.34 -34.73
N ALA A 231 -5.70 2.44 -33.58
CA ALA A 231 -6.77 3.42 -33.37
C ALA A 231 -6.28 4.87 -33.53
N ILE A 232 -5.16 5.23 -32.90
CA ILE A 232 -4.57 6.58 -33.02
C ILE A 232 -4.26 6.89 -34.48
N ARG A 233 -3.61 5.97 -35.19
CA ARG A 233 -3.26 6.14 -36.60
C ARG A 233 -4.49 6.24 -37.50
N THR A 234 -5.52 5.43 -37.26
CA THR A 234 -6.76 5.49 -38.03
C THR A 234 -7.50 6.82 -37.81
N LEU A 235 -7.62 7.30 -36.57
CA LEU A 235 -8.26 8.59 -36.30
C LEU A 235 -7.50 9.77 -36.92
N ASN A 236 -6.16 9.72 -36.91
CA ASN A 236 -5.34 10.70 -37.62
C ASN A 236 -5.54 10.65 -39.14
N ALA A 237 -5.64 9.44 -39.73
CA ALA A 237 -5.88 9.27 -41.16
C ALA A 237 -7.28 9.72 -41.60
N MET A 238 -8.29 9.57 -40.73
CA MET A 238 -9.63 10.10 -40.97
C MET A 238 -9.65 11.63 -40.95
N GLY A 239 -8.88 12.26 -40.04
CA GLY A 239 -8.79 13.71 -39.94
C GLY A 239 -10.07 14.41 -39.47
N GLU A 240 -11.01 13.66 -38.88
CA GLU A 240 -12.32 14.17 -38.46
C GLU A 240 -12.35 14.65 -37.00
N ALA A 241 -11.44 14.18 -36.16
CA ALA A 241 -11.39 14.53 -34.73
C ALA A 241 -10.44 15.71 -34.47
N ASP A 242 -10.89 16.64 -33.64
CA ASP A 242 -10.11 17.82 -33.26
C ASP A 242 -9.20 17.55 -32.05
N VAL A 243 -9.59 16.57 -31.21
CA VAL A 243 -8.85 16.13 -30.01
C VAL A 243 -9.10 14.65 -29.77
N LEU A 244 -8.08 13.94 -29.28
CA LEU A 244 -8.17 12.54 -28.87
C LEU A 244 -8.14 12.40 -27.35
N ILE A 245 -9.01 11.56 -26.80
CA ILE A 245 -8.89 11.03 -25.43
C ILE A 245 -8.45 9.58 -25.55
N VAL A 246 -7.26 9.28 -25.04
CA VAL A 246 -6.69 7.92 -25.04
C VAL A 246 -6.55 7.48 -23.60
N GLY A 247 -7.20 6.38 -23.22
CA GLY A 247 -7.06 5.92 -21.85
C GLY A 247 -7.93 4.73 -21.46
N ARG A 248 -7.92 4.43 -20.16
CA ARG A 248 -8.76 3.40 -19.53
C ARG A 248 -9.06 3.80 -18.09
N GLY A 249 -9.91 3.01 -17.41
CA GLY A 249 -10.11 3.16 -15.97
C GLY A 249 -8.88 2.67 -15.18
N GLY A 250 -8.95 2.76 -13.86
CA GLY A 250 -7.92 2.26 -12.96
C GLY A 250 -7.55 0.79 -13.19
N GLY A 251 -6.37 0.38 -12.74
CA GLY A 251 -5.85 -0.98 -12.88
C GLY A 251 -4.48 -1.11 -12.23
N SER A 252 -3.97 -2.35 -12.12
CA SER A 252 -2.59 -2.58 -11.66
C SER A 252 -1.57 -2.12 -12.71
N LEU A 253 -0.29 -1.98 -12.33
CA LEU A 253 0.78 -1.60 -13.26
C LEU A 253 0.85 -2.53 -14.48
N GLU A 254 0.61 -3.83 -14.28
CA GLU A 254 0.54 -4.85 -15.33
C GLU A 254 -0.62 -4.59 -16.29
N GLU A 255 -1.78 -4.20 -15.77
CA GLU A 255 -2.96 -3.89 -16.57
C GLU A 255 -2.83 -2.59 -17.35
N LEU A 256 -2.06 -1.63 -16.82
CA LEU A 256 -1.75 -0.35 -17.47
C LEU A 256 -0.56 -0.46 -18.44
N TRP A 257 0.15 -1.58 -18.46
CA TRP A 257 1.44 -1.71 -19.16
C TRP A 257 1.38 -1.40 -20.65
N ALA A 258 0.23 -1.64 -21.29
CA ALA A 258 0.04 -1.31 -22.71
C ALA A 258 0.31 0.18 -23.04
N PHE A 259 0.12 1.08 -22.07
CA PHE A 259 0.39 2.52 -22.21
C PHE A 259 1.84 2.90 -21.88
N ASN A 260 2.64 1.94 -21.40
CA ASN A 260 4.09 2.04 -21.20
C ASN A 260 4.89 1.43 -22.35
N GLU A 261 4.23 1.02 -23.44
CA GLU A 261 4.89 0.44 -24.61
C GLU A 261 5.43 1.54 -25.54
N GLU A 262 6.67 1.38 -26.02
CA GLU A 262 7.35 2.36 -26.88
C GLU A 262 6.54 2.69 -28.15
N GLN A 263 5.88 1.70 -28.75
CA GLN A 263 5.05 1.91 -29.94
C GLN A 263 3.85 2.84 -29.68
N VAL A 264 3.26 2.79 -28.48
CA VAL A 264 2.14 3.67 -28.11
C VAL A 264 2.66 5.08 -27.88
N ALA A 265 3.79 5.20 -27.17
CA ALA A 265 4.49 6.47 -27.00
C ALA A 265 4.77 7.14 -28.36
N ARG A 266 5.36 6.40 -29.32
CA ARG A 266 5.64 6.93 -30.67
C ARG A 266 4.38 7.26 -31.46
N ALA A 267 3.32 6.47 -31.35
CA ALA A 267 2.04 6.80 -32.01
C ALA A 267 1.40 8.08 -31.47
N ILE A 268 1.45 8.31 -30.15
CA ILE A 268 1.03 9.58 -29.54
C ILE A 268 1.98 10.70 -29.97
N TYR A 269 3.27 10.41 -30.08
CA TYR A 269 4.27 11.37 -30.56
C TYR A 269 3.99 11.88 -31.99
N GLU A 270 3.66 10.96 -32.88
CA GLU A 270 3.41 11.19 -34.31
C GLU A 270 2.01 11.73 -34.63
N SER A 271 1.08 11.70 -33.66
CA SER A 271 -0.31 12.15 -33.85
C SER A 271 -0.36 13.62 -34.24
N ALA A 272 -1.00 13.95 -35.37
CA ALA A 272 -1.29 15.33 -35.80
C ALA A 272 -2.44 15.96 -34.99
N ILE A 273 -3.33 15.13 -34.43
CA ILE A 273 -4.41 15.54 -33.52
C ILE A 273 -3.87 15.58 -32.09
N PRO A 274 -4.15 16.62 -31.28
CA PRO A 274 -3.73 16.69 -29.88
C PRO A 274 -4.35 15.56 -29.05
N VAL A 275 -3.55 14.99 -28.14
CA VAL A 275 -3.91 13.80 -27.35
C VAL A 275 -3.96 14.14 -25.86
N ILE A 276 -5.07 13.79 -25.22
CA ILE A 276 -5.24 13.75 -23.77
C ILE A 276 -5.04 12.30 -23.32
N SER A 277 -4.03 12.05 -22.50
CA SER A 277 -3.89 10.76 -21.81
C SER A 277 -4.76 10.73 -20.58
N ALA A 278 -5.52 9.65 -20.41
CA ALA A 278 -6.43 9.40 -19.31
C ALA A 278 -6.16 8.02 -18.70
N VAL A 279 -4.89 7.74 -18.39
CA VAL A 279 -4.42 6.42 -17.94
C VAL A 279 -3.99 6.53 -16.47
N GLY A 280 -4.64 5.78 -15.59
CA GLY A 280 -4.26 5.67 -14.18
C GLY A 280 -5.13 6.48 -13.21
N HIS A 281 -4.63 6.63 -11.98
CA HIS A 281 -5.15 7.53 -10.95
C HIS A 281 -4.13 8.65 -10.68
N GLU A 282 -4.42 9.57 -9.76
CA GLU A 282 -3.59 10.75 -9.49
C GLU A 282 -2.09 10.45 -9.31
N THR A 283 -1.74 9.32 -8.70
CA THR A 283 -0.35 8.92 -8.38
C THR A 283 0.34 8.07 -9.46
N ASP A 284 -0.41 7.47 -10.39
CA ASP A 284 0.13 6.53 -11.36
C ASP A 284 0.43 7.25 -12.69
N PHE A 285 1.69 7.30 -13.07
CA PHE A 285 2.13 7.89 -14.34
C PHE A 285 2.58 6.81 -15.31
N THR A 286 2.18 6.96 -16.57
CA THR A 286 2.56 6.10 -17.68
C THR A 286 3.38 6.87 -18.71
N ILE A 287 4.12 6.16 -19.57
CA ILE A 287 4.85 6.78 -20.68
C ILE A 287 3.91 7.57 -21.59
N ALA A 288 2.70 7.06 -21.84
CA ALA A 288 1.66 7.77 -22.59
C ALA A 288 1.35 9.15 -21.98
N ASP A 289 1.31 9.28 -20.65
CA ASP A 289 1.06 10.56 -19.97
C ASP A 289 2.18 11.58 -20.21
N PHE A 290 3.43 11.12 -20.25
CA PHE A 290 4.57 12.00 -20.51
C PHE A 290 4.58 12.52 -21.95
N VAL A 291 4.23 11.66 -22.92
CA VAL A 291 4.24 11.99 -24.35
C VAL A 291 2.99 12.76 -24.81
N ALA A 292 1.85 12.57 -24.14
CA ALA A 292 0.61 13.25 -24.49
C ALA A 292 0.71 14.77 -24.36
N ASP A 293 -0.12 15.47 -25.14
CA ASP A 293 -0.24 16.92 -25.09
C ASP A 293 -0.78 17.39 -23.73
N LEU A 294 -1.71 16.62 -23.15
CA LEU A 294 -2.23 16.84 -21.81
C LEU A 294 -2.45 15.52 -21.07
N ARG A 295 -2.19 15.51 -19.75
CA ARG A 295 -2.54 14.41 -18.86
C ARG A 295 -3.81 14.76 -18.09
N ALA A 296 -4.70 13.78 -17.95
CA ALA A 296 -5.84 13.80 -17.04
C ALA A 296 -5.74 12.63 -16.05
N ALA A 297 -6.02 12.88 -14.77
CA ALA A 297 -5.94 11.85 -13.73
C ALA A 297 -7.06 10.80 -13.81
N THR A 298 -8.15 11.09 -14.52
CA THR A 298 -9.30 10.18 -14.69
C THR A 298 -9.94 10.37 -16.07
N PRO A 299 -10.68 9.36 -16.58
CA PRO A 299 -11.49 9.49 -17.79
C PRO A 299 -12.50 10.65 -17.72
N THR A 300 -13.11 10.88 -16.55
CA THR A 300 -14.00 12.04 -16.32
C THR A 300 -13.25 13.35 -16.49
N ALA A 301 -12.09 13.51 -15.84
CA ALA A 301 -11.27 14.72 -15.96
C ALA A 301 -10.81 14.95 -17.40
N ALA A 302 -10.51 13.88 -18.14
CA ALA A 302 -10.12 13.99 -19.55
C ALA A 302 -11.26 14.56 -20.40
N ALA A 303 -12.48 14.05 -20.22
CA ALA A 303 -13.67 14.58 -20.88
C ALA A 303 -13.95 16.03 -20.49
N GLU A 304 -13.72 16.39 -19.22
CA GLU A 304 -13.87 17.76 -18.74
C GLU A 304 -12.86 18.74 -19.35
N LEU A 305 -11.61 18.31 -19.53
CA LEU A 305 -10.53 19.10 -20.12
C LEU A 305 -10.65 19.22 -21.65
N ALA A 306 -11.30 18.24 -22.29
CA ALA A 306 -11.48 18.23 -23.74
C ALA A 306 -12.47 19.29 -24.24
N VAL A 307 -13.40 19.77 -23.41
CA VAL A 307 -14.51 20.64 -23.83
C VAL A 307 -14.63 21.89 -22.95
N PRO A 308 -15.17 23.00 -23.47
CA PRO A 308 -15.34 24.22 -22.69
C PRO A 308 -16.32 24.03 -21.52
N HIS A 309 -16.12 24.81 -20.46
CA HIS A 309 -17.05 24.82 -19.33
C HIS A 309 -18.37 25.50 -19.73
N THR A 310 -19.51 24.94 -19.36
CA THR A 310 -20.85 25.45 -19.75
C THR A 310 -21.11 26.88 -19.27
N ALA A 311 -20.44 27.30 -18.19
CA ALA A 311 -20.46 28.69 -17.71
C ALA A 311 -19.74 29.67 -18.65
N GLU A 312 -18.68 29.25 -19.34
CA GLU A 312 -17.98 30.08 -20.32
C GLU A 312 -18.82 30.29 -21.59
N LEU A 313 -19.56 29.27 -22.02
CA LEU A 313 -20.48 29.36 -23.17
C LEU A 313 -21.60 30.39 -22.95
N ARG A 314 -22.14 30.48 -21.73
CA ARG A 314 -23.18 31.45 -21.38
C ARG A 314 -22.68 32.90 -21.27
N ALA A 315 -21.37 33.11 -21.12
CA ALA A 315 -20.77 34.43 -21.06
C ALA A 315 -20.39 34.99 -22.45
N LEU A 316 -20.39 34.13 -23.47
CA LEU A 316 -20.04 34.44 -24.87
C LEU A 316 -21.27 34.60 -25.79
N LEU A 317 -22.46 34.26 -25.29
CA LEU A 317 -23.76 34.43 -25.93
C LEU A 317 -24.53 35.55 -25.24
#